data_AF-A0A7W8RLP9-F1
#
_entry.id   AF-A0A7W8RLP9-F1
#
_cell.length_a   1.000
_cell.length_b   1.000
_cell.length_c   1.000
_cell.angle_alpha   90.00
_cell.angle_beta   90.00
_cell.angle_gamma   90.00
#
_symmetry.space_group_name_H-M   'P 1'
#
loop_
_entity.id
_entity.type
_entity.pdbx_description
1 polymer ?
#
loop_
_entity_poly.entity_id
_entity_poly.type
_entity_poly.pdbx_seq_one_letter_code
_entity_poly.pdbx_strand_id
1 'polypeptide(L)' 'MHFDAAFTHRGYLLNCEPARSGDGSWQPYVVISRSSDGELVANRFFPTELRFSDEAAAIAHARDWAVRWIDASSLTI' A
#
# COMPACT_ATOMS: atom_id res chain seq x y z
N MET A 1 10.16 15.48 4.04
CA MET A 1 9.41 15.48 2.78
C MET A 1 8.38 14.37 2.90
N HIS A 2 7.10 14.70 3.00
CA HIS A 2 6.03 13.71 3.00
C HIS A 2 5.92 13.24 1.54
N PHE A 3 6.44 12.06 1.23
CA PHE A 3 6.21 11.47 -0.09
C PHE A 3 4.72 11.15 -0.14
N ASP A 4 3.99 11.90 -0.96
CA ASP A 4 2.60 11.61 -1.26
C ASP A 4 2.57 10.28 -2.02
N ALA A 5 2.52 9.20 -1.25
CA ALA A 5 2.61 7.85 -1.76
C ALA A 5 1.23 7.31 -2.17
N ALA A 6 0.21 8.16 -2.09
CA ALA A 6 -1.13 7.91 -2.55
C ALA A 6 -1.24 8.05 -4.08
N PHE A 7 -1.97 7.14 -4.72
CA PHE A 7 -2.28 7.24 -6.14
C PHE A 7 -3.58 6.51 -6.46
N THR A 8 -4.22 6.89 -7.57
CA THR A 8 -5.47 6.27 -8.02
C THR A 8 -5.19 5.16 -9.03
N HIS A 9 -5.84 4.00 -8.87
CA HIS A 9 -5.80 2.89 -9.82
C HIS A 9 -7.16 2.21 -9.92
N ARG A 10 -7.72 2.08 -11.14
CA ARG A 10 -9.02 1.43 -11.43
C ARG A 10 -10.19 1.87 -10.53
N GLY A 11 -10.27 3.16 -10.17
CA GLY A 11 -11.34 3.69 -9.32
C GLY A 11 -11.14 3.47 -7.82
N TYR A 12 -9.92 3.08 -7.41
CA TYR A 12 -9.51 3.00 -6.01
C TYR A 12 -8.37 3.98 -5.73
N LEU A 13 -8.40 4.59 -4.55
CA LEU A 13 -7.29 5.36 -3.99
C LEU A 13 -6.43 4.40 -3.17
N LEU A 14 -5.14 4.31 -3.51
CA LEU A 14 -4.16 3.43 -2.90
C LEU A 14 -3.17 4.28 -2.12
N ASN A 15 -3.27 4.32 -0.79
CA ASN A 15 -2.33 5.02 0.08
C ASN A 15 -1.26 4.04 0.58
N CYS A 16 -0.04 4.15 0.05
CA CYS A 16 1.06 3.23 0.33
C CYS A 16 2.09 3.89 1.25
N GLU A 17 2.06 3.58 2.55
CA GLU A 17 2.94 4.24 3.52
C GLU A 17 3.96 3.25 4.09
N PRO A 18 5.16 3.71 4.44
CA PRO A 18 6.14 2.92 5.17
C PRO A 18 5.95 3.14 6.68
N ALA A 19 5.72 2.06 7.42
CA ALA A 19 5.72 2.09 8.89
C ALA A 19 7.13 1.85 9.41
N ARG A 20 7.68 2.81 10.16
CA ARG A 20 9.01 2.65 10.76
C ARG A 20 8.97 1.66 11.93
N SER A 21 9.86 0.67 11.90
CA SER A 21 10.08 -0.25 13.01
C SER A 21 11.16 0.26 13.96
N GLY A 22 11.12 -0.19 15.22
CA GLY A 22 12.05 0.26 16.27
C GLY A 22 13.52 -0.12 16.02
N ASP A 23 13.77 -1.07 15.12
CA ASP A 23 15.11 -1.49 14.68
C ASP A 23 15.68 -0.62 13.53
N GLY A 24 14.94 0.41 13.10
CA GLY A 24 15.33 1.30 12.01
C GLY A 24 14.94 0.82 10.61
N SER A 25 14.30 -0.35 10.49
CA SER A 25 13.74 -0.83 9.23
C SER A 25 12.34 -0.24 8.94
N TRP A 26 11.88 -0.44 7.71
CA TRP A 26 10.58 0.01 7.20
C TRP A 26 9.71 -1.18 6.84
N GLN A 27 8.52 -1.23 7.40
CA GLN A 27 7.50 -2.20 7.09
C GLN A 27 6.53 -1.58 6.09
N PRO A 28 6.26 -2.24 4.94
CA PRO A 28 5.29 -1.71 3.99
C PRO A 28 3.89 -1.77 4.61
N TYR A 29 3.08 -0.78 4.27
CA TYR A 29 1.69 -0.67 4.69
C TYR A 29 0.87 -0.05 3.56
N VAL A 30 -0.37 -0.52 3.39
CA VAL A 30 -1.26 0.04 2.38
C VAL A 30 -2.71 0.09 2.83
N VAL A 31 -3.34 1.21 2.57
CA VAL A 31 -4.78 1.44 2.72
C VAL A 31 -5.38 1.65 1.34
N ILE A 32 -6.43 0.92 1.04
CA ILE A 32 -7.15 0.99 -0.22
C ILE A 32 -8.59 1.43 0.07
N SER A 33 -8.99 2.55 -0.51
CA SER A 33 -10.37 3.02 -0.46
C SER A 33 -10.94 3.18 -1.87
N ARG A 34 -12.26 3.11 -2.00
CA ARG A 34 -12.94 3.38 -3.27
C ARG A 34 -12.91 4.88 -3.53
N SER A 35 -12.52 5.29 -4.73
CA SER A 35 -12.37 6.72 -5.06
C SER A 35 -13.70 7.48 -5.13
N SER A 36 -14.83 6.80 -5.29
CA SER A 36 -16.14 7.45 -5.46
C SER A 36 -16.76 7.98 -4.16
N ASP A 37 -16.58 7.25 -3.06
CA ASP A 37 -17.22 7.51 -1.76
C ASP A 37 -16.23 7.46 -0.58
N GLY A 38 -14.98 7.09 -0.83
CA GLY A 38 -13.95 6.95 0.21
C GLY A 38 -14.11 5.69 1.07
N GLU A 39 -15.01 4.76 0.71
CA GLU A 39 -15.23 3.54 1.47
C GLU A 39 -13.93 2.73 1.57
N LEU A 40 -13.55 2.33 2.80
CA LEU A 40 -12.38 1.50 3.03
C LEU A 40 -12.65 0.10 2.47
N VAL A 41 -11.84 -0.32 1.50
CA VAL A 41 -11.97 -1.61 0.81
C VAL A 41 -10.99 -2.61 1.40
N ALA A 42 -9.75 -2.19 1.65
CA ALA A 42 -8.75 -3.02 2.28
C ALA A 42 -7.78 -2.20 3.11
N ASN A 43 -7.32 -2.79 4.21
CA ASN A 43 -6.23 -2.27 5.01
C ASN A 43 -5.24 -3.42 5.24
N ARG A 44 -3.99 -3.26 4.79
CA ARG A 44 -2.97 -4.31 4.87
C ARG A 44 -1.69 -3.82 5.51
N PHE A 45 -1.43 -4.38 6.70
CA PHE A 45 -0.10 -4.51 7.27
C PHE A 45 0.55 -5.79 6.75
N PHE A 46 1.78 -5.67 6.25
CA PHE A 46 2.55 -6.83 5.82
C PHE A 46 3.22 -7.52 7.01
N PRO A 47 3.63 -8.80 6.89
CA PRO A 47 4.31 -9.52 7.97
C PRO A 47 5.62 -8.85 8.40
N THR A 48 6.04 -9.05 9.66
CA THR A 48 7.26 -8.46 10.21
C THR A 48 8.54 -9.00 9.61
N GLU A 49 8.47 -10.17 8.96
CA GLU A 49 9.57 -10.77 8.21
C GLU A 49 9.83 -10.03 6.90
N LEU A 50 8.85 -9.25 6.43
CA LEU A 50 8.94 -8.44 5.22
C LEU A 50 9.20 -6.97 5.58
N ARG A 51 10.47 -6.68 5.87
CA ARG A 51 10.97 -5.34 6.19
C ARG A 51 12.04 -4.93 5.19
N PHE A 52 12.14 -3.64 4.97
CA PHE A 52 13.09 -3.02 4.06
C PHE A 52 14.02 -2.10 4.84
N SER A 53 15.28 -2.05 4.45
CA SER A 53 16.24 -1.08 4.98
C SER A 53 16.00 0.33 4.45
N ASP A 54 15.21 0.47 3.37
CA ASP A 54 14.93 1.71 2.67
C ASP A 54 13.43 2.00 2.63
N GLU A 55 13.09 3.27 2.83
CA GLU A 55 11.70 3.75 2.87
C GLU A 55 11.04 3.63 1.50
N ALA A 56 11.75 4.02 0.44
CA ALA A 56 11.23 3.98 -0.93
C ALA A 56 11.00 2.53 -1.41
N ALA A 57 11.86 1.60 -0.99
CA ALA A 57 11.67 0.16 -1.24
C ALA A 57 10.40 -0.39 -0.59
N ALA A 58 10.09 0.00 0.66
CA ALA A 58 8.85 -0.40 1.33
C ALA A 58 7.61 0.17 0.60
N ILE A 59 7.65 1.45 0.20
CA ILE A 59 6.57 2.07 -0.58
C ILE A 59 6.40 1.37 -1.93
N ALA A 60 7.48 1.10 -2.66
CA ALA A 60 7.44 0.41 -3.95
C ALA A 60 6.81 -0.99 -3.82
N HIS A 61 7.17 -1.74 -2.76
CA HIS A 61 6.57 -3.04 -2.49
C HIS A 61 5.07 -2.94 -2.22
N ALA A 62 4.65 -2.00 -1.37
CA ALA A 62 3.24 -1.77 -1.08
C ALA A 62 2.43 -1.42 -2.35
N ARG A 63 3.00 -0.58 -3.22
CA ARG A 63 2.42 -0.19 -4.52
C ARG A 63 2.24 -1.38 -5.45
N ASP A 64 3.30 -2.15 -5.66
CA ASP A 64 3.27 -3.33 -6.53
C ASP A 64 2.25 -4.36 -6.06
N TRP A 65 2.20 -4.60 -4.75
CA TRP A 65 1.21 -5.50 -4.17
C TRP A 65 -0.21 -4.98 -4.37
N ALA A 66 -0.46 -3.68 -4.12
CA ALA A 66 -1.79 -3.09 -4.21
C ALA A 66 -2.35 -3.13 -5.63
N VAL A 67 -1.52 -2.79 -6.64
CA VAL A 67 -1.90 -2.88 -8.06
C VAL A 67 -2.27 -4.32 -8.42
N ARG A 68 -1.43 -5.29 -8.05
CA ARG A 68 -1.70 -6.72 -8.33
C ARG A 68 -2.97 -7.21 -7.63
N TRP A 69 -3.22 -6.77 -6.40
CA TRP A 69 -4.42 -7.14 -5.65
C TRP A 69 -5.68 -6.59 -6.29
N ILE A 70 -5.68 -5.31 -6.71
CA ILE A 70 -6.80 -4.70 -7.43
C ILE A 70 -7.03 -5.37 -8.78
N ASP A 71 -5.96 -5.60 -9.55
CA ASP A 71 -6.06 -6.25 -10.85
C ASP A 71 -6.65 -7.66 -10.73
N ALA A 72 -6.22 -8.45 -9.74
CA ALA A 72 -6.79 -9.77 -9.45
C ALA A 72 -8.24 -9.71 -8.95
N SER A 73 -8.57 -8.74 -8.09
CA SER A 73 -9.93 -8.57 -7.55
C SER A 73 -10.92 -8.14 -8.64
N SER A 74 -10.47 -7.33 -9.59
CA SER A 74 -11.31 -6.85 -10.71
C SER A 74 -11.66 -7.91 -11.75
N LEU A 75 -10.95 -9.04 -11.77
CA LEU A 75 -11.27 -10.19 -12.65
C LEU A 75 -12.44 -11.03 -12.12
N THR A 76 -13.01 -10.69 -10.97
CA THR A 76 -14.08 -11.44 -10.31
C THR A 76 -15.47 -10.84 -10.58
N ILE A 77 -15.63 -10.03 -11.64
CA ILE A 77 -16.93 -9.48 -12.08
C ILE A 77 -17.42 -10.23 -13.31
#